data_AF-A0A7X7KV90-F1
#
_entry.id   AF-A0A7X7KV90-F1
#
_cell.length_a   1.000
_cell.length_b   1.000
_cell.length_c   1.000
_cell.angle_alpha   90.00
_cell.angle_beta   90.00
_cell.angle_gamma   90.00
#
_symmetry.space_group_name_H-M   'P 1'
#
loop_
_entity.id
_entity.type
_entity.pdbx_description
1 polymer ?
#
loop_
_entity_poly.entity_id
_entity_poly.type
_entity_poly.pdbx_seq_one_letter_code
_entity_poly.pdbx_strand_id
1 'polypeptide(L)'
;RLEQIAELQQAVAARDAQLAARAVAPESEQAAGADAPPRERRSPRETAAARLERLRTEAPEQYAEMQQRREEIQQRMTQVHQDRRTFLDAVDTSRMSPEQQENHARLVEAIEAANAFRLRLSTGDWTQLSDEQRAEGFRVMGRLGELYQQERRYLLEETGRAYGEDGAQFADYIENVIENTSVLPGLRRGRGGGRRGAGTTAPGGGGRP
;
A
#
# COMPACT_ATOMS: atom_id res chain seq x y z
N ARG A 1 35.99 12.65 18.49
CA ARG A 1 34.80 12.23 19.29
C ARG A 1 34.19 13.38 20.09
N LEU A 2 34.98 14.19 20.81
CA LEU A 2 34.44 15.34 21.56
C LEU A 2 33.91 16.46 20.65
N GLU A 3 34.54 16.71 19.49
CA GLU A 3 34.08 17.70 18.50
C GLU A 3 32.73 17.34 17.88
N GLN A 4 32.52 16.07 17.52
CA GLN A 4 31.22 15.58 17.02
C GLN A 4 30.10 15.70 18.07
N ILE A 5 30.42 15.59 19.36
CA ILE A 5 29.44 15.78 20.44
C ILE A 5 29.07 17.26 20.55
N ALA A 6 30.04 18.16 20.43
CA ALA A 6 29.80 19.61 20.45
C ALA A 6 28.95 20.06 19.25
N GLU A 7 29.23 19.55 18.05
CA GLU A 7 28.44 19.83 16.85
C GLU A 7 27.00 19.32 16.98
N LEU A 8 26.81 18.11 17.52
CA LEU A 8 25.47 17.55 17.74
C LEU A 8 24.69 18.33 18.79
N GLN A 9 25.34 18.79 19.87
CA GLN A 9 24.70 19.63 20.88
C GLN A 9 24.27 20.99 20.30
N GLN A 10 25.08 21.56 19.40
CA GLN A 10 24.77 22.82 18.74
C GLN A 10 23.60 22.67 17.75
N ALA A 11 23.55 21.55 17.02
CA ALA A 11 22.45 21.23 16.12
C ALA A 11 21.11 21.01 16.87
N VAL A 12 21.16 20.37 18.04
CA VAL A 12 19.99 20.17 18.91
C VAL A 12 19.50 21.51 19.46
N ALA A 13 20.40 22.36 19.97
CA ALA A 13 20.03 23.67 20.47
C ALA A 13 19.41 24.59 19.39
N ALA A 14 19.93 24.53 18.15
CA ALA A 14 19.37 25.26 17.03
C ALA A 14 17.96 24.78 16.66
N ARG A 15 17.72 23.46 16.72
CA ARG A 15 16.40 22.88 16.46
C ARG A 15 15.39 23.27 17.54
N ASP A 16 15.79 23.23 18.80
CA ASP A 16 14.92 23.59 19.93
C ASP A 16 14.57 25.08 19.91
N ALA A 17 15.51 25.94 19.50
CA ALA A 17 15.24 27.36 19.26
C ALA A 17 14.24 27.59 18.11
N GLN A 18 14.31 26.81 17.02
CA GLN A 18 13.33 26.86 15.93
C GLN A 18 11.94 26.37 16.35
N LEU A 19 11.87 25.35 17.20
CA LEU A 19 10.62 24.83 17.75
C LEU A 19 9.98 25.83 18.73
N ALA A 20 10.79 26.48 19.57
CA ALA A 20 10.33 27.56 20.45
C ALA A 20 9.85 28.78 19.65
N ALA A 21 10.54 29.16 18.58
CA ALA A 21 10.11 30.25 17.70
C ALA A 21 8.79 29.94 16.97
N ARG A 22 8.54 28.67 16.62
CA ARG A 22 7.24 28.23 16.07
C ARG A 22 6.14 28.14 17.11
N ALA A 23 6.47 27.84 18.36
CA ALA A 23 5.48 27.78 19.46
C ALA A 23 5.05 29.18 19.95
N VAL A 24 5.87 30.21 19.71
CA VAL A 24 5.56 31.62 20.04
C VAL A 24 4.95 32.39 18.86
N ALA A 25 4.92 31.81 17.66
CA ALA A 25 4.16 32.36 16.55
C ALA A 25 2.65 32.20 16.84
N PRO A 26 1.87 33.28 16.94
CA PRO A 26 0.46 33.16 17.27
C PRO A 26 -0.29 32.42 16.15
N GLU A 27 -1.01 31.37 16.55
CA GLU A 27 -2.11 30.78 15.79
C GLU A 27 -3.03 31.90 15.31
N SER A 28 -2.91 32.27 14.05
CA SER A 28 -3.85 33.17 13.37
C SER A 28 -4.93 32.30 12.72
N GLU A 29 -5.68 31.59 13.57
CA GLU A 29 -7.04 31.21 13.24
C GLU A 29 -8.00 32.16 13.98
N GLN A 30 -8.94 32.70 13.22
CA GLN A 30 -10.18 33.36 13.69
C GLN A 30 -10.06 34.81 14.17
N ALA A 31 -9.82 35.72 13.22
CA ALA A 31 -10.55 36.97 13.19
C ALA A 31 -11.48 36.96 11.97
N ALA A 32 -12.75 36.63 12.19
CA ALA A 32 -13.84 36.93 11.27
C ALA A 32 -14.00 38.46 11.21
N GLY A 33 -13.19 39.09 10.36
CA GLY A 33 -13.31 40.50 10.00
C GLY A 33 -14.05 40.62 8.68
N ALA A 34 -15.19 41.30 8.69
CA ALA A 34 -16.01 41.62 7.54
C ALA A 34 -15.28 42.56 6.58
N ASP A 35 -14.41 42.05 5.71
CA ASP A 35 -14.08 42.62 4.38
C ASP A 35 -13.14 41.72 3.55
N ALA A 36 -13.38 40.41 3.52
CA ALA A 36 -12.66 39.54 2.58
C ALA A 36 -13.28 39.69 1.18
N PRO A 37 -12.51 39.98 0.11
CA PRO A 37 -13.04 39.99 -1.25
C PRO A 37 -13.71 38.63 -1.51
N PRO A 38 -14.86 38.59 -2.22
CA PRO A 38 -15.55 37.34 -2.47
C PRO A 38 -14.55 36.35 -3.06
N ARG A 39 -14.37 35.19 -2.43
CA ARG A 39 -13.62 34.09 -3.04
C ARG A 39 -14.23 33.88 -4.42
N GLU A 40 -13.51 34.29 -5.46
CA GLU A 40 -13.92 34.08 -6.85
C GLU A 40 -14.34 32.62 -6.95
N ARG A 41 -15.59 32.43 -7.40
CA ARG A 41 -16.19 31.12 -7.56
C ARG A 41 -15.18 30.26 -8.31
N ARG A 42 -14.66 29.20 -7.67
CA ARG A 42 -13.83 28.19 -8.34
C ARG A 42 -14.45 27.95 -9.71
N SER A 43 -13.70 28.25 -10.78
CA SER A 43 -14.16 28.02 -12.14
C SER A 43 -14.81 26.65 -12.24
N PRO A 44 -15.92 26.50 -12.99
CA PRO A 44 -16.60 25.21 -13.12
C PRO A 44 -15.55 24.14 -13.43
N ARG A 45 -15.40 23.15 -12.54
CA ARG A 45 -14.45 22.06 -12.77
C ARG A 45 -14.84 21.42 -14.10
N GLU A 46 -13.97 21.56 -15.09
CA GLU A 46 -14.15 20.91 -16.38
C GLU A 46 -14.39 19.41 -16.15
N THR A 47 -15.47 18.89 -16.72
CA THR A 47 -15.82 17.48 -16.60
C THR A 47 -14.81 16.63 -17.37
N ALA A 48 -14.58 15.41 -16.90
CA ALA A 48 -13.65 14.50 -17.58
C ALA A 48 -14.04 14.26 -19.06
N ALA A 49 -15.33 14.27 -19.36
CA ALA A 49 -15.86 14.13 -20.73
C ALA A 49 -15.49 15.32 -21.62
N ALA A 50 -15.71 16.56 -21.15
CA ALA A 50 -15.36 17.76 -21.90
C ALA A 50 -13.85 17.86 -22.17
N ARG A 51 -13.03 17.48 -21.18
CA ARG A 51 -11.57 17.40 -21.35
C ARG A 51 -11.17 16.39 -22.44
N LEU A 52 -11.84 15.25 -22.50
CA LEU A 52 -11.56 14.20 -23.46
C LEU A 52 -11.96 14.60 -24.89
N GLU A 53 -13.11 15.26 -25.02
CA GLU A 53 -13.61 15.80 -26.29
C GLU A 53 -12.71 16.91 -26.83
N ARG A 54 -12.22 17.79 -25.94
CA ARG A 54 -11.20 18.78 -26.28
C ARG A 54 -9.92 18.11 -26.76
N LEU A 55 -9.40 17.12 -26.03
CA LEU A 55 -8.19 16.40 -26.43
C LEU A 55 -8.33 15.73 -27.80
N ARG A 56 -9.51 15.15 -28.08
CA ARG A 56 -9.82 14.55 -29.38
C ARG A 56 -9.77 15.56 -30.53
N THR A 57 -10.21 16.80 -30.27
CA THR A 57 -10.33 17.85 -31.29
C THR A 57 -9.04 18.66 -31.46
N GLU A 58 -8.39 19.02 -30.35
CA GLU A 58 -7.21 19.89 -30.32
C GLU A 58 -5.88 19.14 -30.45
N ALA A 59 -5.82 17.86 -30.05
CA ALA A 59 -4.60 17.05 -30.06
C ALA A 59 -4.89 15.58 -30.39
N PRO A 60 -5.32 15.26 -31.63
CA PRO A 60 -5.76 13.91 -32.01
C PRO A 60 -4.66 12.85 -31.84
N GLU A 61 -3.39 13.21 -32.03
CA GLU A 61 -2.26 12.28 -31.81
C GLU A 61 -2.10 11.89 -30.34
N GLN A 62 -2.20 12.85 -29.42
CA GLN A 62 -2.15 12.58 -27.97
C GLN A 62 -3.36 11.77 -27.51
N TYR A 63 -4.53 12.02 -28.11
CA TYR A 63 -5.72 11.21 -27.87
C TYR A 63 -5.50 9.76 -28.32
N ALA A 64 -4.94 9.55 -29.51
CA ALA A 64 -4.64 8.21 -30.02
C ALA A 64 -3.61 7.47 -29.14
N GLU A 65 -2.53 8.14 -28.74
CA GLU A 65 -1.53 7.55 -27.84
C GLU A 65 -2.14 7.18 -26.48
N MET A 66 -2.98 8.04 -25.92
CA MET A 66 -3.70 7.75 -24.67
C MET A 66 -4.60 6.51 -24.81
N GLN A 67 -5.31 6.37 -25.94
CA GLN A 67 -6.16 5.21 -26.19
C GLN A 67 -5.33 3.93 -26.32
N GLN A 68 -4.23 3.97 -27.06
CA GLN A 68 -3.30 2.84 -27.16
C GLN A 68 -2.73 2.44 -25.79
N ARG A 69 -2.24 3.40 -24.99
CA ARG A 69 -1.75 3.13 -23.63
C ARG A 69 -2.82 2.51 -22.74
N ARG A 70 -4.08 2.93 -22.86
CA ARG A 70 -5.20 2.34 -22.12
C ARG A 70 -5.42 0.88 -22.52
N GLU A 71 -5.41 0.58 -23.81
CA GLU A 71 -5.54 -0.79 -24.32
C GLU A 71 -4.38 -1.67 -23.86
N GLU A 72 -3.13 -1.19 -23.97
CA GLU A 72 -1.94 -1.90 -23.49
C GLU A 72 -2.01 -2.19 -21.99
N ILE A 73 -2.44 -1.22 -21.17
CA ILE A 73 -2.63 -1.41 -19.73
C ILE A 73 -3.72 -2.46 -19.47
N GLN A 74 -4.84 -2.42 -20.18
CA GLN A 74 -5.92 -3.39 -20.02
C GLN A 74 -5.47 -4.81 -20.40
N GLN A 75 -4.74 -4.96 -21.50
CA GLN A 75 -4.17 -6.24 -21.92
C GLN A 75 -3.18 -6.77 -20.89
N ARG A 76 -2.25 -5.92 -20.42
CA ARG A 76 -1.29 -6.30 -19.38
C ARG A 76 -1.96 -6.72 -18.09
N MET A 77 -3.01 -6.01 -17.66
CA MET A 77 -3.77 -6.38 -16.46
C MET A 77 -4.47 -7.72 -16.64
N THR A 78 -5.09 -7.94 -17.81
CA THR A 78 -5.74 -9.21 -18.15
C THR A 78 -4.73 -10.37 -18.10
N GLN A 79 -3.55 -10.19 -18.69
CA GLN A 79 -2.48 -11.19 -18.65
C GLN A 79 -2.03 -11.48 -17.21
N VAL A 80 -1.74 -10.44 -16.42
CA VAL A 80 -1.35 -10.60 -15.01
C VAL A 80 -2.41 -11.35 -14.22
N HIS A 81 -3.69 -11.15 -14.53
CA HIS A 81 -4.78 -11.89 -13.89
C HIS A 81 -4.80 -13.36 -14.28
N GLN A 82 -4.62 -13.67 -15.56
CA GLN A 82 -4.56 -15.05 -16.07
C GLN A 82 -3.34 -15.80 -15.52
N ASP A 83 -2.17 -15.17 -15.54
CA ASP A 83 -0.92 -15.74 -15.00
C ASP A 83 -1.08 -16.04 -13.51
N ARG A 84 -1.65 -15.09 -12.76
CA ARG A 84 -1.90 -15.27 -11.34
C ARG A 84 -2.89 -16.39 -11.05
N ARG A 85 -3.96 -16.51 -11.85
CA ARG A 85 -4.95 -17.58 -11.69
C ARG A 85 -4.30 -18.94 -11.94
N THR A 86 -3.60 -19.06 -13.06
CA THR A 86 -2.83 -20.26 -13.44
C THR A 86 -1.83 -20.66 -12.37
N PHE A 87 -1.10 -19.68 -11.81
CA PHE A 87 -0.16 -19.93 -10.73
C PHE A 87 -0.85 -20.48 -9.47
N LEU A 88 -1.93 -19.84 -9.01
CA LEU A 88 -2.64 -20.27 -7.80
C LEU A 88 -3.33 -21.63 -7.99
N ASP A 89 -3.88 -21.91 -9.17
CA ASP A 89 -4.47 -23.22 -9.48
C ASP A 89 -3.43 -24.36 -9.51
N ALA A 90 -2.17 -24.04 -9.76
CA ALA A 90 -1.07 -25.00 -9.78
C ALA A 90 -0.47 -25.27 -8.38
N VAL A 91 -0.89 -24.54 -7.35
CA VAL A 91 -0.40 -24.75 -5.97
C VAL A 91 -0.91 -26.09 -5.44
N ASP A 92 0.02 -26.94 -4.98
CA ASP A 92 -0.33 -28.20 -4.32
C ASP A 92 -0.89 -27.95 -2.92
N THR A 93 -2.22 -27.95 -2.80
CA THR A 93 -2.92 -27.73 -1.53
C THR A 93 -2.96 -28.96 -0.63
N SER A 94 -2.50 -30.14 -1.08
CA SER A 94 -2.57 -31.38 -0.30
C SER A 94 -1.71 -31.37 0.97
N ARG A 95 -0.65 -30.55 0.96
CA ARG A 95 0.26 -30.36 2.11
C ARG A 95 -0.13 -29.17 2.99
N MET A 96 -1.14 -28.40 2.62
CA MET A 96 -1.61 -27.27 3.42
C MET A 96 -2.36 -27.76 4.67
N SER A 97 -2.18 -27.03 5.78
CA SER A 97 -3.05 -27.15 6.94
C SER A 97 -4.49 -26.69 6.60
N PRO A 98 -5.51 -27.04 7.40
CA PRO A 98 -6.87 -26.56 7.18
C PRO A 98 -6.98 -25.03 7.11
N GLU A 99 -6.21 -24.32 7.94
CA GLU A 99 -6.17 -22.85 7.96
C GLU A 99 -5.55 -22.28 6.66
N GLN A 100 -4.50 -22.93 6.15
CA GLN A 100 -3.85 -22.54 4.89
C GLN A 100 -4.75 -22.81 3.69
N GLN A 101 -5.45 -23.94 3.66
CA GLN A 101 -6.44 -24.24 2.62
C GLN A 101 -7.58 -23.22 2.62
N GLU A 102 -8.06 -22.83 3.80
CA GLU A 102 -9.07 -21.78 3.93
C GLU A 102 -8.55 -20.42 3.45
N ASN A 103 -7.31 -20.04 3.79
CA ASN A 103 -6.69 -18.82 3.27
C ASN A 103 -6.57 -18.85 1.74
N HIS A 104 -6.11 -19.96 1.17
CA HIS A 104 -5.96 -20.13 -0.27
C HIS A 104 -7.32 -19.97 -0.98
N ALA A 105 -8.37 -20.63 -0.48
CA ALA A 105 -9.72 -20.50 -1.02
C ALA A 105 -10.24 -19.06 -0.95
N ARG A 106 -10.08 -18.39 0.21
CA ARG A 106 -10.46 -16.99 0.39
C ARG A 106 -9.67 -16.03 -0.51
N LEU A 107 -8.39 -16.33 -0.75
CA LEU A 107 -7.55 -15.53 -1.64
C LEU A 107 -8.05 -15.62 -3.08
N VAL A 108 -8.32 -16.83 -3.57
CA VAL A 108 -8.84 -17.06 -4.92
C VAL A 108 -10.17 -16.31 -5.11
N GLU A 109 -11.09 -16.44 -4.18
CA GLU A 109 -12.39 -15.74 -4.22
C GLU A 109 -12.21 -14.21 -4.20
N ALA A 110 -11.39 -13.68 -3.28
CA ALA A 110 -11.15 -12.25 -3.16
C ALA A 110 -10.46 -11.66 -4.41
N ILE A 111 -9.62 -12.44 -5.08
CA ILE A 111 -8.97 -12.08 -6.34
C ILE A 111 -9.99 -11.89 -7.44
N GLU A 112 -10.93 -12.83 -7.59
CA GLU A 112 -11.99 -12.77 -8.60
C GLU A 112 -12.91 -11.57 -8.34
N ALA A 113 -13.35 -11.39 -7.10
CA ALA A 113 -14.17 -10.25 -6.70
C ALA A 113 -13.46 -8.90 -6.95
N ALA A 114 -12.18 -8.79 -6.59
CA ALA A 114 -11.40 -7.59 -6.83
C ALA A 114 -11.16 -7.31 -8.32
N ASN A 115 -10.99 -8.34 -9.14
CA ASN A 115 -10.82 -8.20 -10.58
C ASN A 115 -12.12 -7.73 -11.24
N ALA A 116 -13.25 -8.34 -10.88
CA ALA A 116 -14.57 -7.89 -11.33
C ALA A 116 -14.84 -6.44 -10.95
N PHE A 117 -14.50 -6.06 -9.71
CA PHE A 117 -14.61 -4.68 -9.25
C PHE A 117 -13.72 -3.73 -10.08
N ARG A 118 -12.42 -4.04 -10.23
CA ARG A 118 -11.49 -3.22 -11.03
C ARG A 118 -11.96 -3.04 -12.48
N LEU A 119 -12.49 -4.09 -13.11
CA LEU A 119 -13.03 -4.00 -14.47
C LEU A 119 -14.20 -3.02 -14.56
N ARG A 120 -15.12 -3.04 -13.58
CA ARG A 120 -16.21 -2.05 -13.52
C ARG A 120 -15.70 -0.62 -13.31
N LEU A 121 -14.62 -0.45 -12.55
CA LEU A 121 -13.99 0.86 -12.37
C LEU A 121 -13.33 1.38 -13.67
N SER A 122 -12.75 0.49 -14.48
CA SER A 122 -12.04 0.88 -15.71
C SER A 122 -12.97 1.17 -16.88
N THR A 123 -14.16 0.55 -16.93
CA THR A 123 -15.18 0.80 -17.95
C THR A 123 -15.97 2.10 -17.72
N GLY A 124 -15.67 2.85 -16.65
CA GLY A 124 -16.31 4.13 -16.35
C GLY A 124 -17.67 4.01 -15.66
N ASP A 125 -18.00 2.82 -15.16
CA ASP A 125 -19.32 2.49 -14.60
C ASP A 125 -19.50 2.93 -13.13
N TRP A 126 -18.68 3.89 -12.69
CA TRP A 126 -18.61 4.34 -11.30
C TRP A 126 -19.97 4.80 -10.77
N THR A 127 -20.79 5.42 -11.62
CA THR A 127 -22.10 5.98 -11.24
C THR A 127 -23.21 4.95 -11.12
N GLN A 128 -23.04 3.74 -11.70
CA GLN A 128 -24.04 2.67 -11.60
C GLN A 128 -23.85 1.77 -10.38
N LEU A 129 -22.69 1.84 -9.72
CA LEU A 129 -22.47 1.12 -8.48
C LEU A 129 -23.23 1.75 -7.30
N SER A 130 -23.88 0.95 -6.47
CA SER A 130 -24.40 1.44 -5.18
C SER A 130 -23.25 1.75 -4.23
N ASP A 131 -23.50 2.55 -3.19
CA ASP A 131 -22.50 2.84 -2.17
C ASP A 131 -22.03 1.58 -1.44
N GLU A 132 -22.94 0.62 -1.21
CA GLU A 132 -22.59 -0.68 -0.65
C GLU A 132 -21.64 -1.46 -1.57
N GLN A 133 -21.90 -1.47 -2.88
CA GLN A 133 -21.03 -2.17 -3.84
C GLN A 133 -19.63 -1.54 -3.91
N ARG A 134 -19.54 -0.22 -3.83
CA ARG A 134 -18.25 0.49 -3.75
C ARG A 134 -17.53 0.13 -2.45
N ALA A 135 -18.23 0.21 -1.31
CA ALA A 135 -17.65 -0.10 0.00
C ALA A 135 -17.15 -1.55 0.07
N GLU A 136 -17.91 -2.50 -0.48
CA GLU A 136 -17.50 -3.90 -0.55
C GLU A 136 -16.28 -4.09 -1.45
N GLY A 137 -16.25 -3.50 -2.64
CA GLY A 137 -15.10 -3.56 -3.54
C GLY A 137 -13.81 -3.03 -2.88
N PHE A 138 -13.91 -1.93 -2.14
CA PHE A 138 -12.77 -1.41 -1.36
C PHE A 138 -12.37 -2.30 -0.19
N ARG A 139 -13.34 -2.92 0.48
CA ARG A 139 -13.08 -3.88 1.58
C ARG A 139 -12.32 -5.11 1.08
N VAL A 140 -12.77 -5.70 -0.02
CA VAL A 140 -12.11 -6.84 -0.68
C VAL A 140 -10.67 -6.47 -1.05
N MET A 141 -10.49 -5.31 -1.68
CA MET A 141 -9.17 -4.79 -2.05
C MET A 141 -8.25 -4.55 -0.84
N GLY A 142 -8.80 -4.06 0.28
CA GLY A 142 -8.06 -3.88 1.52
C GLY A 142 -7.61 -5.20 2.16
N ARG A 143 -8.46 -6.24 2.10
CA ARG A 143 -8.16 -7.56 2.67
C ARG A 143 -7.19 -8.38 1.82
N LEU A 144 -7.16 -8.18 0.51
CA LEU A 144 -6.28 -8.91 -0.40
C LEU A 144 -4.80 -8.87 0.03
N GLY A 145 -4.34 -7.72 0.54
CA GLY A 145 -2.94 -7.56 0.96
C GLY A 145 -2.51 -8.58 2.01
N GLU A 146 -3.39 -8.85 2.99
CA GLU A 146 -3.17 -9.82 4.07
C GLU A 146 -3.22 -11.26 3.54
N LEU A 147 -4.24 -11.59 2.74
CA LEU A 147 -4.38 -12.93 2.13
C LEU A 147 -3.14 -13.28 1.27
N TYR A 148 -2.61 -12.30 0.53
CA TYR A 148 -1.35 -12.46 -0.20
C TYR A 148 -0.12 -12.62 0.69
N GLN A 149 -0.09 -12.03 1.89
CA GLN A 149 1.03 -12.27 2.80
C GLN A 149 1.00 -13.70 3.30
N GLN A 150 -0.16 -14.16 3.76
CA GLN A 150 -0.34 -15.51 4.29
C GLN A 150 -0.02 -16.56 3.23
N GLU A 151 -0.51 -16.37 2.00
CA GLU A 151 -0.21 -17.26 0.88
C GLU A 151 1.29 -17.28 0.54
N ARG A 152 1.92 -16.10 0.45
CA ARG A 152 3.35 -16.01 0.14
C ARG A 152 4.20 -16.69 1.21
N ARG A 153 3.88 -16.47 2.48
CA ARG A 153 4.55 -17.10 3.61
C ARG A 153 4.56 -18.61 3.44
N TYR A 154 3.38 -19.21 3.22
CA TYR A 154 3.25 -20.66 2.99
C TYR A 154 4.09 -21.13 1.80
N LEU A 155 3.97 -20.46 0.64
CA LEU A 155 4.69 -20.86 -0.57
C LEU A 155 6.21 -20.80 -0.38
N LEU A 156 6.71 -19.80 0.36
CA LEU A 156 8.13 -19.71 0.68
C LEU A 156 8.56 -20.83 1.64
N GLU A 157 7.75 -21.13 2.66
CA GLU A 157 8.06 -22.22 3.59
C GLU A 157 8.12 -23.58 2.87
N GLU A 158 7.14 -23.89 2.02
CA GLU A 158 7.16 -25.11 1.20
C GLU A 158 8.35 -25.16 0.25
N THR A 159 8.71 -24.01 -0.34
CA THR A 159 9.89 -23.91 -1.20
C THR A 159 11.16 -24.25 -0.40
N GLY A 160 11.33 -23.68 0.79
CA GLY A 160 12.47 -24.00 1.67
C GLY A 160 12.53 -25.49 2.00
N ARG A 161 11.40 -26.10 2.40
CA ARG A 161 11.30 -27.54 2.69
C ARG A 161 11.67 -28.40 1.48
N ALA A 162 11.24 -28.01 0.28
CA ALA A 162 11.56 -28.73 -0.95
C ALA A 162 13.06 -28.74 -1.27
N TYR A 163 13.81 -27.72 -0.83
CA TYR A 163 15.26 -27.65 -0.96
C TYR A 163 16.02 -28.21 0.25
N GLY A 164 15.32 -28.80 1.23
CA GLY A 164 15.94 -29.39 2.42
C GLY A 164 16.31 -28.38 3.52
N GLU A 165 15.83 -27.15 3.41
CA GLU A 165 16.00 -26.10 4.41
C GLU A 165 14.86 -26.10 5.44
N ASP A 166 15.06 -25.42 6.57
CA ASP A 166 13.95 -25.08 7.45
C ASP A 166 13.04 -24.05 6.76
N GLY A 167 11.80 -24.45 6.48
CA GLY A 167 10.86 -23.61 5.73
C GLY A 167 10.62 -22.23 6.35
N ALA A 168 10.51 -22.16 7.68
CA ALA A 168 10.24 -20.90 8.36
C ALA A 168 11.43 -19.94 8.27
N GLN A 169 12.65 -20.45 8.51
CA GLN A 169 13.88 -19.67 8.36
C GLN A 169 14.10 -19.21 6.92
N PHE A 170 13.81 -20.09 5.95
CA PHE A 170 13.88 -19.74 4.53
C PHE A 170 12.91 -18.61 4.16
N ALA A 171 11.65 -18.71 4.60
CA ALA A 171 10.65 -17.67 4.38
C ALA A 171 11.06 -16.34 5.02
N ASP A 172 11.51 -16.36 6.28
CA ASP A 172 12.00 -15.17 6.99
C ASP A 172 13.17 -14.51 6.25
N TYR A 173 14.13 -15.31 5.75
CA TYR A 173 15.28 -14.81 5.00
C TYR A 173 14.86 -14.09 3.71
N ILE A 174 14.01 -14.73 2.90
CA ILE A 174 13.54 -14.13 1.64
C ILE A 174 12.69 -12.89 1.91
N GLU A 175 11.82 -12.90 2.90
CA GLU A 175 11.04 -11.73 3.30
C GLU A 175 11.95 -10.58 3.73
N ASN A 176 12.97 -10.85 4.54
CA ASN A 176 13.96 -9.86 4.95
C ASN A 176 14.78 -9.32 3.77
N VAL A 177 15.17 -10.16 2.81
CA VAL A 177 15.83 -9.71 1.57
C VAL A 177 14.94 -8.75 0.81
N ILE A 178 13.66 -9.09 0.60
CA ILE A 178 12.70 -8.23 -0.10
C ILE A 178 12.52 -6.90 0.65
N GLU A 179 12.37 -6.93 1.97
CA GLU A 179 12.18 -5.72 2.78
C GLU A 179 13.36 -4.76 2.70
N ASN A 180 14.60 -5.27 2.67
CA ASN A 180 15.82 -4.46 2.66
C ASN A 180 16.31 -4.06 1.26
N THR A 181 15.76 -4.67 0.20
CA THR A 181 16.17 -4.39 -1.20
C THR A 181 15.08 -3.75 -2.04
N SER A 182 13.90 -3.52 -1.46
CA SER A 182 12.80 -2.83 -2.15
C SER A 182 12.94 -1.30 -2.05
N VAL A 183 12.67 -0.60 -3.14
CA VAL A 183 12.71 0.88 -3.25
C VAL A 183 11.77 1.59 -2.26
N LEU A 184 10.79 0.88 -1.70
CA LEU A 184 9.87 1.37 -0.67
C LEU A 184 9.85 0.38 0.53
N PRO A 185 10.88 0.40 1.39
CA PRO A 185 10.88 -0.40 2.61
C PRO A 185 9.69 -0.01 3.50
N GLY A 186 8.87 -0.99 3.91
CA GLY A 186 7.79 -0.76 4.89
C GLY A 186 6.42 -0.30 4.36
N LEU A 187 6.24 -0.07 3.05
CA LEU A 187 4.93 0.29 2.47
C LEU A 187 3.95 -0.91 2.34
N ARG A 188 4.28 -2.04 2.98
CA ARG A 188 3.44 -3.25 3.06
C ARG A 188 2.55 -3.31 4.30
N ARG A 189 2.63 -2.36 5.23
CA ARG A 189 1.78 -2.30 6.43
C ARG A 189 0.64 -1.31 6.29
N GLY A 190 -0.47 -1.80 5.74
CA GLY A 190 -1.78 -1.41 6.23
C GLY A 190 -1.84 -1.75 7.73
N ARG A 191 -1.83 -0.71 8.55
CA ARG A 191 -1.87 -0.75 10.01
C ARG A 191 -3.17 -1.43 10.49
N GLY A 192 -3.05 -2.65 11.02
CA GLY A 192 -4.09 -3.35 11.77
C GLY A 192 -3.49 -4.53 12.52
N GLY A 193 -3.49 -4.48 13.85
CA GLY A 193 -3.02 -5.59 14.69
C GLY A 193 -2.01 -5.15 15.77
N GLY A 194 -2.52 -4.89 16.97
CA GLY A 194 -1.70 -4.58 18.14
C GLY A 194 -1.17 -5.81 18.89
N ARG A 195 -0.16 -5.52 19.73
CA ARG A 195 0.26 -6.23 20.97
C ARG A 195 0.74 -7.69 20.87
N ARG A 196 2.04 -7.87 21.15
CA ARG A 196 2.68 -8.49 22.34
C ARG A 196 4.19 -8.56 22.00
N GLY A 197 5.17 -8.14 22.79
CA GLY A 197 5.27 -8.17 24.25
C GLY A 197 5.94 -9.48 24.72
N ALA A 198 7.25 -9.66 24.45
CA ALA A 198 8.18 -10.57 25.14
C ALA A 198 9.60 -10.17 24.67
N GLY A 199 10.62 -9.88 25.49
CA GLY A 199 10.84 -10.25 26.87
C GLY A 199 11.70 -11.51 26.96
N THR A 200 13.01 -11.42 26.65
CA THR A 200 14.06 -12.36 27.10
C THR A 200 15.44 -11.74 26.81
N THR A 201 16.08 -11.15 27.83
CA THR A 201 17.26 -11.64 28.58
C THR A 201 18.62 -11.42 27.92
N ALA A 202 19.48 -10.63 28.58
CA ALA A 202 20.92 -10.87 28.64
C ALA A 202 21.39 -10.77 30.12
N PRO A 203 22.35 -11.58 30.57
CA PRO A 203 22.65 -11.82 31.99
C PRO A 203 23.84 -11.00 32.53
N GLY A 204 23.90 -10.85 33.86
CA GLY A 204 25.09 -10.44 34.64
C GLY A 204 25.32 -8.92 34.72
N GLY A 205 25.75 -8.31 35.81
CA GLY A 205 26.22 -8.78 37.12
C GLY A 205 26.94 -7.60 37.81
N GLY A 206 26.81 -7.51 39.15
CA GLY A 206 27.57 -6.60 40.03
C GLY A 206 27.01 -5.17 40.13
N GLY A 207 26.88 -4.51 41.27
CA GLY A 207 27.30 -4.80 42.63
C GLY A 207 27.66 -3.47 43.33
N ARG A 208 26.75 -2.99 44.20
CA ARG A 208 26.96 -2.16 45.43
C ARG A 208 27.68 -0.79 45.33
N PRO A 209 27.64 0.04 46.39
CA PRO A 209 26.83 -0.01 47.62
C PRO A 209 25.65 0.99 47.62
#